data_AF-A0A6L5GDR3-F1
#
_entry.id   AF-A0A6L5GDR3-F1
#
_cell.length_a   1.000
_cell.length_b   1.000
_cell.length_c   1.000
_cell.angle_alpha   90.00
_cell.angle_beta   90.00
_cell.angle_gamma   90.00
#
_symmetry.space_group_name_H-M   'P 1'
#
loop_
_entity.id
_entity.type
_entity.pdbx_description
1 polymer ?
#
loop_
_entity_poly.entity_id
_entity_poly.type
_entity_poly.pdbx_seq_one_letter_code
_entity_poly.pdbx_strand_id
1 'polypeptide(L)'
;MAEETRAVYLRGLDPETYKWLKVRAARHERSMQAELRAMILRIKDADEAGDSSAEAMFERIMGDSEGFGEDEFVIPRRKGRFRPVDFG
;
A
#
# COMPACT_ATOMS: atom_id res chain seq x y z
N MET A 1 -0.76 -29.99 4.60
CA MET A 1 -1.27 -29.37 5.85
C MET A 1 -2.54 -28.64 5.46
N ALA A 2 -3.72 -29.12 5.88
CA ALA A 2 -4.97 -28.46 5.52
C ALA A 2 -5.13 -27.20 6.37
N GLU A 3 -5.28 -26.05 5.72
CA GLU A 3 -5.45 -24.76 6.37
C GLU A 3 -6.79 -24.72 7.11
N GLU A 4 -6.75 -24.52 8.43
CA GLU A 4 -7.94 -24.54 9.27
C GLU A 4 -8.80 -23.32 8.95
N THR A 5 -9.93 -23.53 8.25
CA THR A 5 -10.76 -22.42 7.78
C THR A 5 -11.64 -21.92 8.92
N ARG A 6 -11.24 -20.85 9.59
CA ARG A 6 -12.02 -20.25 10.68
C ARG A 6 -13.05 -19.26 10.12
N ALA A 7 -14.34 -19.58 10.27
CA ALA A 7 -15.43 -18.69 9.90
C ALA A 7 -15.64 -17.61 10.99
N VAL A 8 -15.81 -16.35 10.58
CA VAL A 8 -16.07 -15.21 11.47
C VAL A 8 -17.42 -14.58 11.10
N TYR A 9 -18.23 -14.28 12.12
CA TYR A 9 -19.50 -13.58 11.96
C TYR A 9 -19.39 -12.15 12.49
N LEU A 10 -19.64 -11.18 11.63
CA LEU A 10 -19.73 -9.77 12.00
C LEU A 10 -21.18 -9.45 12.38
N ARG A 11 -21.39 -9.01 13.63
CA ARG A 11 -22.71 -8.59 14.14
C ARG A 11 -22.70 -7.09 14.43
N GLY A 12 -23.86 -6.46 14.38
CA GLY A 12 -24.00 -5.03 14.68
C GLY A 12 -23.39 -4.11 13.62
N LEU A 13 -23.35 -4.56 12.36
CA LEU A 13 -22.90 -3.69 11.27
C LEU A 13 -23.91 -2.56 11.09
N ASP A 14 -23.40 -1.33 11.07
CA ASP A 14 -24.21 -0.16 10.79
C ASP A 14 -24.96 -0.31 9.44
N PRO A 15 -26.25 0.07 9.36
CA PRO A 15 -27.05 -0.11 8.15
C PRO A 15 -26.49 0.60 6.90
N GLU A 16 -25.86 1.76 7.05
CA GLU A 16 -25.24 2.46 5.92
C GLU A 16 -24.02 1.70 5.42
N THR A 17 -23.20 1.21 6.35
CA THR A 17 -22.04 0.37 6.05
C THR A 17 -22.46 -0.92 5.32
N TYR A 18 -23.56 -1.56 5.75
CA TYR A 18 -24.12 -2.73 5.07
C TYR A 18 -24.53 -2.41 3.64
N LYS A 19 -25.24 -1.29 3.43
CA LYS A 19 -25.69 -0.85 2.10
C LYS A 19 -24.51 -0.54 1.19
N TRP A 20 -23.50 0.18 1.70
CA TRP A 20 -22.27 0.48 0.97
C TRP A 20 -21.56 -0.80 0.54
N LEU A 21 -21.41 -1.76 1.44
CA LEU A 21 -20.74 -3.03 1.16
C LEU A 21 -21.49 -3.82 0.07
N LYS A 22 -22.83 -3.81 0.11
CA LYS A 22 -23.66 -4.45 -0.92
C LYS A 22 -23.46 -3.83 -2.30
N VAL A 23 -23.47 -2.49 -2.40
CA VAL A 23 -23.24 -1.78 -3.66
C VAL A 23 -21.85 -2.07 -4.20
N ARG A 24 -20.84 -2.07 -3.32
CA ARG A 24 -19.46 -2.32 -3.72
C ARG A 24 -19.24 -3.75 -4.21
N ALA A 25 -19.79 -4.74 -3.52
CA ALA A 25 -19.72 -6.13 -3.96
C ALA A 25 -20.34 -6.32 -5.36
N ALA A 26 -21.49 -5.67 -5.61
CA ALA A 26 -22.12 -5.66 -6.93
C ALA A 26 -21.24 -5.01 -8.01
N ARG A 27 -20.56 -3.90 -7.70
CA ARG A 27 -19.63 -3.24 -8.63
C ARG A 27 -18.44 -4.11 -9.01
N HIS A 28 -18.02 -5.02 -8.14
CA HIS A 28 -16.90 -5.93 -8.39
C HIS A 28 -17.37 -7.32 -8.85
N GLU A 29 -18.66 -7.49 -9.15
CA GLU A 29 -19.25 -8.77 -9.61
C GLU A 29 -18.97 -9.94 -8.65
N ARG A 30 -18.97 -9.65 -7.34
CA ARG A 30 -18.63 -10.61 -6.29
C ARG A 30 -19.75 -10.74 -5.27
N SER A 31 -19.76 -11.86 -4.55
CA SER A 31 -20.55 -11.98 -3.34
C SER A 31 -20.03 -11.02 -2.26
N MET A 32 -20.90 -10.62 -1.33
CA MET A 32 -20.52 -9.74 -0.23
C MET A 32 -19.39 -10.33 0.62
N GLN A 33 -19.42 -11.64 0.87
CA GLN A 33 -18.37 -12.35 1.58
C GLN A 33 -17.04 -12.34 0.82
N ALA A 34 -17.08 -12.57 -0.50
CA ALA A 34 -15.88 -12.53 -1.34
C ALA A 34 -15.26 -11.13 -1.38
N GLU A 35 -16.09 -10.09 -1.45
CA GLU A 35 -15.61 -8.70 -1.39
C GLU A 35 -14.99 -8.38 -0.03
N LEU A 36 -15.65 -8.76 1.07
CA LEU A 36 -15.11 -8.54 2.42
C LEU A 36 -13.78 -9.27 2.63
N ARG A 37 -13.65 -10.51 2.13
CA ARG A 37 -12.40 -11.27 2.18
C ARG A 37 -11.31 -10.58 1.36
N ALA A 38 -11.63 -10.08 0.16
CA ALA A 38 -10.68 -9.37 -0.67
C ALA A 38 -10.20 -8.07 -0.02
N MET A 39 -11.07 -7.35 0.70
CA MET A 39 -10.66 -6.16 1.47
C MET A 39 -9.69 -6.51 2.59
N ILE A 40 -10.01 -7.53 3.39
CA ILE A 40 -9.16 -7.95 4.52
C ILE A 40 -7.79 -8.38 4.01
N LEU A 41 -7.74 -9.15 2.91
CA LEU A 41 -6.47 -9.55 2.30
C LEU A 41 -5.67 -8.34 1.81
N ARG A 42 -6.30 -7.37 1.15
CA ARG A 42 -5.58 -6.14 0.73
C ARG A 42 -5.04 -5.34 1.90
N ILE A 43 -5.77 -5.25 3.01
CA ILE A 43 -5.28 -4.58 4.22
C ILE A 43 -4.09 -5.34 4.79
N LYS A 44 -4.20 -6.68 4.88
CA LYS A 44 -3.09 -7.53 5.32
C LYS A 44 -1.86 -7.36 4.42
N ASP A 45 -2.03 -7.41 3.10
CA ASP A 45 -0.93 -7.24 2.14
C ASP A 45 -0.32 -5.84 2.27
N ALA A 46 -1.12 -4.81 2.57
CA ALA A 46 -0.64 -3.45 2.82
C ALA A 46 0.10 -3.32 4.17
N ASP A 47 -0.34 -4.04 5.21
CA ASP A 47 0.33 -4.09 6.51
C ASP A 47 1.64 -4.90 6.42
N GLU A 48 1.67 -5.97 5.63
CA GLU A 48 2.89 -6.76 5.35
C GLU A 48 3.87 -6.00 4.44
N ALA A 49 3.36 -5.23 3.47
CA ALA A 49 4.15 -4.24 2.74
C ALA A 49 4.53 -3.02 3.62
N GLY A 50 3.96 -2.94 4.82
CA GLY A 50 4.17 -1.95 5.86
C GLY A 50 5.42 -2.19 6.71
N ASP A 51 6.42 -2.91 6.20
CA ASP A 51 7.79 -2.61 6.61
C ASP A 51 8.13 -1.22 6.06
N SER A 52 7.62 -0.18 6.72
CA SER A 52 8.05 1.20 6.52
C SER A 52 9.39 1.46 7.21
N SER A 53 10.18 0.40 7.37
CA SER A 53 11.55 0.44 7.81
C SER A 53 12.38 1.15 6.74
N ALA A 54 13.44 1.82 7.18
CA ALA A 54 14.41 2.38 6.25
C ALA A 54 14.98 1.28 5.33
N GLU A 55 15.05 0.03 5.82
CA GLU A 55 15.48 -1.14 5.07
C GLU A 55 14.58 -1.45 3.86
N ALA A 56 13.26 -1.51 3.98
CA ALA A 56 12.40 -1.84 2.83
C ALA A 56 12.36 -0.72 1.77
N MET A 57 12.46 0.54 2.21
CA MET A 57 12.61 1.67 1.30
C MET A 57 13.96 1.62 0.58
N PHE A 58 15.03 1.26 1.29
CA PHE A 58 16.36 1.08 0.72
C PHE A 58 16.39 -0.05 -0.30
N GLU A 59 15.82 -1.23 0.02
CA GLU A 59 15.72 -2.36 -0.91
C GLU A 59 14.91 -2.00 -2.17
N ARG A 60 13.84 -1.21 -2.02
CA ARG A 60 13.09 -0.71 -3.19
C ARG A 60 13.92 0.23 -4.06
N ILE A 61 14.65 1.17 -3.45
CA ILE A 61 15.55 2.08 -4.18
C ILE A 61 16.66 1.29 -4.89
N MET A 62 17.23 0.29 -4.22
CA MET A 62 18.28 -0.55 -4.75
C MET A 62 17.77 -1.48 -5.87
N GLY A 63 16.58 -2.06 -5.73
CA GLY A 63 15.94 -2.87 -6.77
C GLY A 63 15.58 -2.09 -8.03
N ASP A 64 15.10 -0.85 -7.88
CA ASP A 64 14.89 0.07 -9.02
C ASP A 64 16.23 0.55 -9.64
N SER A 65 17.35 0.42 -8.90
CA SER A 65 18.68 0.84 -9.33
C SER A 65 19.48 -0.22 -10.09
N GLU A 66 19.02 -1.46 -10.18
CA GLU A 66 19.71 -2.54 -10.93
C GLU A 66 19.88 -2.23 -12.44
N GLY A 67 19.17 -1.23 -12.96
CA GLY A 67 19.35 -0.69 -14.32
C GLY A 67 20.34 0.47 -14.45
N PHE A 68 20.81 1.04 -13.34
CA PHE A 68 21.80 2.11 -13.27
C PHE A 68 23.15 1.53 -12.84
N GLY A 69 23.68 0.62 -13.65
CA GLY A 69 25.06 0.17 -13.49
C GLY A 69 26.03 1.32 -13.72
N GLU A 70 26.89 1.58 -12.74
CA GLU A 70 28.09 2.44 -12.79
C GLU A 70 27.98 3.89 -13.29
N ASP A 71 26.81 4.35 -13.74
CA ASP A 71 26.60 5.74 -14.13
C ASP A 71 26.59 6.63 -12.88
N GLU A 72 27.79 7.07 -12.51
CA GLU A 72 28.06 8.03 -11.44
C GLU A 72 27.06 9.19 -11.53
N PHE A 73 26.26 9.36 -10.48
CA PHE A 73 25.27 10.43 -10.43
C PHE A 73 25.97 11.78 -10.54
N VAL A 74 25.97 12.36 -11.75
CA VAL A 74 26.59 13.67 -12.00
C VAL A 74 25.73 14.74 -11.34
N ILE A 75 26.14 15.19 -10.15
CA ILE A 75 25.49 16.30 -9.45
C ILE A 75 25.54 17.53 -10.39
N PRO A 76 24.40 18.02 -10.89
CA PRO A 76 24.41 19.13 -11.81
C PRO A 76 24.92 20.39 -11.10
N ARG A 77 25.86 21.10 -11.72
CA ARG A 77 26.32 22.39 -11.22
C ARG A 77 25.12 23.34 -11.08
N ARG A 78 24.88 23.82 -9.86
CA ARG A 78 23.81 24.79 -9.57
C ARG A 78 23.91 25.98 -10.52
N LYS A 79 22.89 26.17 -11.36
CA LYS A 79 22.74 27.37 -12.20
C LYS A 79 21.79 28.35 -11.50
N GLY A 80 22.29 29.08 -10.52
CA GLY A 80 21.48 30.07 -9.81
C GLY A 80 22.26 30.84 -8.76
N ARG A 81 21.83 32.08 -8.47
CA ARG A 81 22.36 32.85 -7.33
C ARG A 81 21.96 32.14 -6.03
N PHE A 82 22.88 32.11 -5.07
CA PHE A 82 22.60 31.62 -3.73
C PHE A 82 21.42 32.40 -3.16
N ARG A 83 20.35 31.68 -2.79
CA ARG A 83 19.23 32.25 -2.02
C ARG A 83 19.48 31.93 -0.55
N PRO A 84 19.45 32.92 0.35
CA PRO A 84 19.43 32.63 1.77
C PRO A 84 18.19 31.78 2.08
N VAL A 85 18.35 30.81 2.98
CA VAL A 85 17.23 29.99 3.47
C VAL A 85 16.54 30.83 4.55
N ASP A 86 15.29 31.23 4.32
CA ASP A 86 14.49 31.89 5.34
C ASP A 86 14.03 30.85 6.37
N PHE A 87 14.68 30.86 7.54
CA PHE A 87 14.14 30.24 8.75
C PHE A 87 13.26 31.27 9.46
N GLY A 88 12.09 31.56 8.88
CA GLY A 88 11.06 32.39 9.47
C GLY A 88 10.04 31.58 10.24
#